data_AF-A0A2M7A5D2-F1
#
_entry.id   AF-A0A2M7A5D2-F1
#
_cell.length_a   1.000
_cell.length_b   1.000
_cell.length_c   1.000
_cell.angle_alpha   90.00
_cell.angle_beta   90.00
_cell.angle_gamma   90.00
#
_symmetry.space_group_name_H-M   'P 1'
#
loop_
_entity.id
_entity.type
_entity.pdbx_description
1 polymer ?
#
loop_
_entity_poly.entity_id
_entity_poly.type
_entity_poly.pdbx_seq_one_letter_code
_entity_poly.pdbx_strand_id
1 'polypeptide(L)'
;MLKKKNPIIAAVLSFVFGPFGYLYIGWKYFIMAFVMFAVFIAVLILTNLDPAVLLPDTRRWLKFPLLMVLAWKAYTICSVRNALIDAKDENVNALNSFPIVAMAMSDLLVGIGMVYAAAIGIYVSVKMFLIGNLVKGFLYLIIGTPVLVWIASLAFGLIAMGIDALFAKGAENVFRKRYSA
;
A
#
# COMPACT_ATOMS: atom_id res chain seq x y z
N MET A 1 19.90 4.54 20.44
CA MET A 1 18.50 4.88 20.82
C MET A 1 17.71 5.23 19.57
N LEU A 2 16.59 4.55 19.33
CA LEU A 2 15.67 4.92 18.25
C LEU A 2 14.87 6.15 18.66
N LYS A 3 14.97 7.22 17.87
CA LYS A 3 14.16 8.43 18.10
C LYS A 3 12.73 8.23 17.60
N LYS A 4 11.76 8.78 18.33
CA LYS A 4 10.38 8.93 17.87
C LYS A 4 10.33 9.79 16.61
N LYS A 5 9.37 9.50 15.74
CA LYS A 5 9.13 10.24 14.49
C LYS A 5 7.70 10.73 14.47
N ASN A 6 7.41 11.86 13.84
CA ASN A 6 6.04 12.38 13.82
C ASN A 6 5.23 11.65 12.71
N PRO A 7 4.14 10.92 13.05
CA PRO A 7 3.33 10.21 12.07
C PRO A 7 2.69 11.11 11.02
N ILE A 8 2.30 12.33 11.41
CA ILE A 8 1.70 13.31 10.50
C ILE A 8 2.73 13.76 9.46
N ILE A 9 3.96 14.04 9.89
CA ILE A 9 5.05 14.40 8.96
C ILE A 9 5.34 13.26 8.00
N ALA A 10 5.37 12.01 8.48
CA ALA A 10 5.54 10.83 7.64
C ALA A 10 4.42 10.72 6.58
N ALA A 11 3.17 10.96 6.99
CA ALA A 11 2.02 10.93 6.09
C ALA A 11 2.10 12.02 5.01
N VAL A 12 2.37 13.27 5.42
CA VAL A 12 2.48 14.42 4.50
C VAL A 12 3.61 14.22 3.51
N LEU A 13 4.78 13.78 3.97
CA LEU A 13 5.92 13.52 3.09
C LEU A 13 5.60 12.40 2.08
N SER A 14 4.94 11.32 2.52
CA SER A 14 4.54 10.24 1.62
C SER A 14 3.40 10.61 0.68
N PHE A 15 2.53 11.55 1.07
CA PHE A 15 1.51 12.09 0.18
C PHE A 15 2.11 12.96 -0.92
N VAL A 16 3.04 13.85 -0.57
CA VAL A 16 3.64 14.82 -1.51
C VAL A 16 4.68 14.15 -2.42
N PHE A 17 5.54 13.30 -1.86
CA PHE A 17 6.67 12.71 -2.57
C PHE A 17 6.49 11.23 -2.92
N GLY A 18 5.33 10.64 -2.61
CA GLY A 18 5.06 9.23 -2.87
C GLY A 18 6.01 8.31 -2.07
N PRO A 19 6.61 7.29 -2.71
CA PRO A 19 7.56 6.38 -2.05
C PRO A 19 8.74 7.10 -1.37
N PHE A 20 9.21 8.24 -1.90
CA PHE A 20 10.31 9.00 -1.32
C PHE A 20 10.01 9.52 0.10
N GLY A 21 8.74 9.75 0.44
CA GLY A 21 8.36 10.16 1.80
C GLY A 21 8.72 9.13 2.88
N TYR A 22 8.86 7.86 2.51
CA TYR A 22 9.26 6.79 3.42
C TYR A 22 10.73 6.90 3.87
N LEU A 23 11.56 7.71 3.21
CA LEU A 23 12.90 8.05 3.70
C LEU A 23 12.86 8.65 5.10
N TYR A 24 11.81 9.41 5.41
CA TYR A 24 11.60 9.95 6.75
C TYR A 24 11.49 8.83 7.80
N ILE A 25 10.86 7.69 7.47
CA ILE A 25 10.74 6.53 8.36
C ILE A 25 12.05 5.73 8.40
N GLY A 26 12.68 5.51 7.25
CA GLY A 26 14.01 4.94 7.13
C GLY A 26 14.29 4.37 5.74
N TRP A 27 15.58 4.22 5.41
CA TRP A 27 16.03 3.77 4.08
C TRP A 27 15.42 2.44 3.63
N LYS A 28 15.26 1.48 4.54
CA LYS A 28 14.65 0.17 4.24
C LYS A 28 13.18 0.29 3.88
N TYR A 29 12.43 1.15 4.58
CA TYR A 29 11.03 1.44 4.27
C TYR A 29 10.89 2.14 2.91
N PHE A 30 11.83 3.05 2.58
CA PHE A 30 11.90 3.66 1.26
C PHE A 30 12.10 2.62 0.15
N ILE A 31 13.11 1.73 0.27
CA ILE A 31 13.34 0.67 -0.72
C ILE A 31 12.10 -0.19 -0.88
N MET A 32 11.51 -0.65 0.23
CA MET A 32 10.34 -1.52 0.15
C MET A 32 9.12 -0.80 -0.42
N ALA A 33 8.90 0.47 -0.11
CA ALA A 33 7.83 1.26 -0.74
C ALA A 33 8.00 1.32 -2.27
N PHE A 34 9.23 1.52 -2.73
CA PHE A 34 9.55 1.55 -4.16
C PHE A 34 9.34 0.18 -4.82
N VAL A 35 9.78 -0.90 -4.16
CA VAL A 35 9.57 -2.27 -4.63
C VAL A 35 8.08 -2.61 -4.73
N MET A 36 7.29 -2.32 -3.69
CA MET A 36 5.85 -2.58 -3.70
C MET A 36 5.14 -1.76 -4.78
N PHE A 37 5.54 -0.51 -4.95
CA PHE A 37 5.02 0.33 -6.03
C PHE A 37 5.39 -0.21 -7.41
N ALA A 38 6.63 -0.67 -7.59
CA ALA A 38 7.07 -1.29 -8.85
C ALA A 38 6.31 -2.59 -9.15
N VAL A 39 6.09 -3.44 -8.15
CA VAL A 39 5.27 -4.67 -8.27
C VAL A 39 3.85 -4.31 -8.69
N PHE A 40 3.23 -3.31 -8.05
CA PHE A 40 1.90 -2.84 -8.42
C PHE A 40 1.84 -2.40 -9.89
N ILE A 41 2.78 -1.54 -10.33
CA ILE A 41 2.85 -1.09 -11.73
C ILE A 41 3.08 -2.26 -12.69
N ALA A 42 3.96 -3.21 -12.33
CA ALA A 42 4.20 -4.39 -13.14
C ALA A 42 2.93 -5.24 -13.31
N VAL A 43 2.14 -5.43 -12.25
CA VAL A 43 0.86 -6.14 -12.33
C VAL A 43 -0.12 -5.42 -13.27
N LEU A 44 -0.23 -4.10 -13.20
CA LEU A 44 -1.09 -3.33 -14.11
C LEU A 44 -0.66 -3.49 -15.58
N ILE A 45 0.64 -3.46 -15.84
CA ILE A 45 1.19 -3.65 -17.20
C ILE A 45 0.89 -5.06 -17.69
N LEU A 46 1.17 -6.10 -16.89
CA LEU A 46 0.99 -7.50 -17.27
C LEU A 46 -0.48 -7.88 -17.51
N THR A 47 -1.41 -7.23 -16.82
CA THR A 47 -2.85 -7.49 -16.95
C THR A 47 -3.51 -6.66 -18.05
N ASN A 48 -2.75 -5.85 -18.80
CA ASN A 48 -3.27 -4.83 -19.72
C ASN A 48 -4.28 -3.88 -19.05
N LEU A 49 -4.18 -3.73 -17.73
CA LEU A 49 -4.97 -2.78 -16.95
C LEU A 49 -4.23 -1.46 -16.80
N ASP A 50 -3.36 -1.12 -17.75
CA ASP A 50 -2.64 0.15 -17.72
C ASP A 50 -3.66 1.29 -17.76
N PRO A 51 -3.68 2.20 -16.76
CA PRO A 51 -4.54 3.38 -16.79
C PRO A 51 -4.35 4.23 -18.04
N ALA A 52 -3.19 4.16 -18.71
CA ALA A 52 -2.96 4.82 -19.99
C ALA A 52 -3.85 4.28 -21.12
N VAL A 53 -4.18 2.98 -21.08
CA VAL A 53 -4.98 2.29 -22.10
C VAL A 53 -6.45 2.31 -21.73
N LEU A 54 -6.79 2.05 -20.47
CA LEU A 54 -8.17 2.00 -20.00
C LEU A 54 -8.80 3.39 -19.86
N LEU A 55 -8.01 4.40 -19.47
CA LEU A 55 -8.51 5.70 -19.01
C LEU A 55 -7.58 6.86 -19.39
N PRO A 56 -7.36 7.12 -20.70
CA PRO A 56 -6.41 8.11 -21.18
C PRO A 56 -6.62 9.52 -20.58
N ASP A 57 -7.88 9.94 -20.37
CA ASP A 57 -8.21 11.27 -19.85
C ASP A 57 -8.04 11.42 -18.32
N THR A 58 -7.99 10.32 -17.56
CA THR A 58 -7.94 10.37 -16.07
C THR A 58 -6.64 9.89 -15.45
N ARG A 59 -5.62 9.63 -16.28
CA ARG A 59 -4.27 9.21 -15.86
C ARG A 59 -3.68 10.07 -14.73
N ARG A 60 -3.99 11.37 -14.72
CA ARG A 60 -3.49 12.32 -13.71
C ARG A 60 -4.24 12.26 -12.38
N TRP A 61 -5.48 11.80 -12.35
CA TRP A 61 -6.31 11.79 -11.13
C TRP A 61 -6.12 10.50 -10.33
N LEU A 62 -5.90 9.37 -11.01
CA LEU A 62 -5.68 8.06 -10.37
C LEU A 62 -4.42 8.02 -9.50
N LYS A 63 -3.49 8.97 -9.64
CA LYS A 63 -2.34 9.10 -8.75
C LYS A 63 -2.73 9.53 -7.33
N PHE A 64 -3.77 10.33 -7.15
CA PHE A 64 -4.13 10.87 -5.83
C PHE A 64 -4.61 9.79 -4.87
N PRO A 65 -5.50 8.86 -5.26
CA PRO A 65 -5.85 7.73 -4.41
C PRO A 65 -4.64 6.88 -3.99
N LEU A 66 -3.68 6.67 -4.89
CA LEU A 66 -2.43 5.95 -4.58
C LEU A 66 -1.59 6.68 -3.53
N LEU A 67 -1.44 8.00 -3.68
CA LEU A 67 -0.72 8.84 -2.72
C LEU A 67 -1.41 8.87 -1.35
N MET A 68 -2.75 8.80 -1.29
CA MET A 68 -3.49 8.69 -0.04
C MET A 68 -3.17 7.38 0.70
N VAL A 69 -3.11 6.25 -0.02
CA VAL A 69 -2.74 4.97 0.59
C VAL A 69 -1.31 5.00 1.10
N LEU A 70 -0.38 5.57 0.33
CA LEU A 70 1.01 5.74 0.76
C LEU A 70 1.13 6.59 2.01
N ALA A 71 0.36 7.67 2.12
CA ALA A 71 0.31 8.54 3.30
C ALA A 71 -0.25 7.80 4.52
N TRP A 72 -1.37 7.11 4.35
CA TRP A 72 -2.02 6.35 5.41
C TRP A 72 -1.13 5.22 5.96
N LYS A 73 -0.46 4.48 5.09
CA LYS A 73 0.45 3.40 5.52
C LYS A 73 1.71 3.97 6.20
N ALA A 74 2.25 5.09 5.72
CA ALA A 74 3.35 5.79 6.38
C ALA A 74 2.99 6.28 7.79
N TYR A 75 1.79 6.86 7.94
CA TYR A 75 1.23 7.22 9.25
C TYR A 75 1.18 6.01 10.18
N THR A 76 0.57 4.92 9.71
CA THR A 76 0.35 3.70 10.50
C THR A 76 1.67 3.08 10.97
N ILE A 77 2.65 2.94 10.07
CA ILE A 77 3.98 2.42 10.41
C ILE A 77 4.67 3.29 11.46
N CYS A 78 4.60 4.62 11.30
CA CYS A 78 5.21 5.53 12.25
C CYS A 78 4.53 5.48 13.63
N SER A 79 3.21 5.37 13.66
CA SER A 79 2.43 5.23 14.90
C SER A 79 2.75 3.92 15.63
N VAL A 80 2.76 2.79 14.93
CA VAL A 80 3.12 1.48 15.51
C VAL A 80 4.56 1.49 16.03
N ARG A 81 5.50 2.04 15.26
CA ARG A 81 6.91 2.17 15.69
C ARG A 81 7.04 3.01 16.96
N ASN A 82 6.31 4.13 17.07
CA ASN A 82 6.36 4.97 18.26
C ASN A 82 5.74 4.29 19.48
N ALA A 83 4.62 3.58 19.31
CA ALA A 83 3.98 2.83 20.39
C ALA A 83 4.92 1.75 20.96
N LEU A 84 5.68 1.06 20.10
CA LEU A 84 6.65 0.06 20.54
C LEU A 84 7.87 0.70 21.25
N ILE A 85 8.29 1.90 20.82
CA ILE A 85 9.31 2.68 21.55
C ILE A 85 8.81 3.03 22.95
N ASP A 86 7.55 3.44 23.08
CA ASP A 86 6.93 3.79 24.36
C ASP A 86 6.79 2.61 25.31
N ALA A 87 6.50 1.42 24.77
CA ALA A 87 6.49 0.18 25.53
C ALA A 87 7.88 -0.28 26.02
N LYS A 88 8.96 0.44 25.64
CA LYS A 88 10.36 0.02 25.86
C LYS A 88 10.64 -1.40 25.35
N ASP A 89 9.92 -1.82 24.31
CA ASP A 89 10.07 -3.15 23.76
C ASP A 89 11.46 -3.28 23.11
N GLU A 90 12.23 -4.28 23.54
CA GLU A 90 13.55 -4.54 22.98
C GLU A 90 13.49 -4.88 21.48
N ASN A 91 12.31 -5.30 20.99
CA ASN A 91 12.04 -5.65 19.60
C ASN A 91 11.90 -4.46 18.64
N VAL A 92 11.92 -3.21 19.11
CA VAL A 92 11.79 -2.03 18.23
C VAL A 92 12.91 -2.00 17.16
N ASN A 93 14.10 -2.50 17.51
CA ASN A 93 15.21 -2.62 16.55
C ASN A 93 14.94 -3.67 15.46
N ALA A 94 14.19 -4.74 15.77
CA ALA A 94 13.81 -5.76 14.81
C ALA A 94 12.86 -5.19 13.73
N LEU A 95 12.04 -4.19 14.06
CA LEU A 95 11.19 -3.49 13.08
C LEU A 95 11.97 -2.83 11.93
N ASN A 96 13.26 -2.52 12.16
CA ASN A 96 14.13 -1.98 11.11
C ASN A 96 14.90 -3.09 10.37
N SER A 97 14.61 -4.37 10.57
CA SER A 97 15.20 -5.45 9.79
C SER A 97 14.48 -5.56 8.43
N PHE A 98 15.21 -5.89 7.37
CA PHE A 98 14.61 -5.99 6.03
C PHE A 98 13.42 -6.94 5.95
N PRO A 99 13.46 -8.17 6.54
CA PRO A 99 12.34 -9.09 6.47
C PRO A 99 11.07 -8.53 7.13
N ILE A 100 11.21 -7.91 8.32
CA ILE A 100 10.07 -7.35 9.05
C ILE A 100 9.52 -6.12 8.33
N VAL A 101 10.39 -5.27 7.76
CA VAL A 101 9.94 -4.14 6.92
C VAL A 101 9.22 -4.64 5.68
N ALA A 102 9.71 -5.69 5.03
CA ALA A 102 9.08 -6.24 3.83
C ALA A 102 7.66 -6.76 4.13
N MET A 103 7.50 -7.51 5.22
CA MET A 103 6.19 -7.97 5.69
C MET A 103 5.28 -6.81 6.10
N ALA A 104 5.79 -5.81 6.82
CA ALA A 104 4.99 -4.63 7.20
C ALA A 104 4.50 -3.82 5.98
N MET A 105 5.23 -3.92 4.86
CA MET A 105 4.95 -3.20 3.62
C MET A 105 4.16 -4.04 2.60
N SER A 106 4.02 -5.35 2.75
CA SER A 106 3.29 -6.20 1.78
C SER A 106 1.81 -5.81 1.70
N ASP A 107 1.19 -5.51 2.84
CA ASP A 107 -0.18 -4.96 2.91
C ASP A 107 -0.37 -3.65 2.12
N LEU A 108 0.70 -2.87 1.90
CA LEU A 108 0.61 -1.64 1.09
C LEU A 108 0.13 -1.98 -0.32
N LEU A 109 0.57 -3.12 -0.87
CA LEU A 109 0.20 -3.59 -2.19
C LEU A 109 -1.31 -3.86 -2.27
N VAL A 110 -1.87 -4.50 -1.24
CA VAL A 110 -3.30 -4.79 -1.12
C VAL A 110 -4.09 -3.49 -1.04
N GLY A 111 -3.69 -2.57 -0.16
CA GLY A 111 -4.36 -1.28 0.01
C GLY A 111 -4.35 -0.45 -1.27
N ILE A 112 -3.21 -0.41 -1.97
CA ILE A 112 -3.07 0.28 -3.25
C ILE A 112 -4.03 -0.33 -4.29
N GLY A 113 -4.02 -1.66 -4.43
CA GLY A 113 -4.87 -2.37 -5.38
C GLY A 113 -6.36 -2.15 -5.14
N MET A 114 -6.81 -2.24 -3.89
CA MET A 114 -8.20 -2.02 -3.49
C MET A 114 -8.66 -0.59 -3.78
N VAL A 115 -7.87 0.42 -3.38
CA VAL A 115 -8.21 1.83 -3.61
C VAL A 115 -8.20 2.17 -5.09
N TYR A 116 -7.27 1.61 -5.86
CA TYR A 116 -7.24 1.76 -7.30
C TYR A 116 -8.48 1.15 -7.98
N ALA A 117 -8.88 -0.06 -7.59
CA ALA A 117 -10.09 -0.71 -8.07
C ALA A 117 -11.35 0.07 -7.70
N ALA A 118 -11.42 0.60 -6.48
CA ALA A 118 -12.51 1.47 -6.04
C ALA A 118 -12.62 2.73 -6.91
N ALA A 119 -11.49 3.39 -7.17
CA ALA A 119 -11.43 4.59 -7.99
C ALA A 119 -11.93 4.32 -9.43
N ILE A 120 -11.56 3.18 -10.02
CA ILE A 120 -12.07 2.75 -11.34
C ILE A 120 -13.58 2.52 -11.29
N GLY A 121 -14.08 1.78 -10.30
CA GLY A 121 -15.51 1.47 -10.17
C GLY A 121 -16.35 2.74 -10.05
N ILE A 122 -15.91 3.68 -9.21
CA ILE A 122 -16.55 5.00 -9.06
C ILE A 122 -16.50 5.77 -10.38
N TYR A 123 -15.36 5.81 -11.06
CA TYR A 123 -15.23 6.50 -12.34
C TYR A 123 -16.22 5.95 -13.40
N VAL A 124 -16.30 4.63 -13.54
CA VAL A 124 -17.22 3.98 -14.49
C VAL A 124 -18.67 4.30 -14.14
N SER A 125 -19.03 4.27 -12.86
CA SER A 125 -20.36 4.66 -12.40
C SER A 125 -20.69 6.12 -12.76
N VAL A 126 -19.79 7.07 -12.46
CA VAL A 126 -19.97 8.49 -12.79
C VAL A 126 -20.13 8.68 -14.29
N LYS A 127 -19.31 8.02 -15.11
CA LYS A 127 -19.44 8.07 -16.57
C LYS A 127 -20.81 7.60 -17.06
N MET A 128 -21.35 6.52 -16.47
CA MET A 128 -22.69 6.02 -16.82
C MET A 128 -23.80 6.97 -16.41
N PHE A 129 -23.66 7.66 -15.27
CA PHE A 129 -24.59 8.73 -14.89
C PHE A 129 -24.57 9.89 -15.88
N LEU A 130 -23.39 10.31 -16.34
CA LEU A 130 -23.23 11.41 -17.30
C LEU A 130 -23.82 11.09 -18.69
N ILE A 131 -23.84 9.81 -19.09
CA ILE A 131 -24.46 9.35 -20.35
C ILE A 131 -26.00 9.17 -20.18
N GLY A 132 -26.55 9.45 -19.00
CA GLY A 132 -27.98 9.35 -18.71
C GLY A 132 -28.46 7.94 -18.33
N ASN A 133 -27.55 6.96 -18.23
CA ASN A 133 -27.91 5.60 -17.84
C ASN A 133 -27.81 5.39 -16.33
N LEU A 134 -28.82 5.91 -15.62
CA LEU A 134 -28.86 5.88 -14.15
C LEU A 134 -28.83 4.46 -13.57
N VAL A 135 -29.59 3.53 -14.16
CA VAL A 135 -29.67 2.14 -13.68
C VAL A 135 -28.29 1.47 -13.74
N LYS A 136 -27.59 1.56 -14.88
CA LYS A 136 -26.23 1.00 -14.99
C LYS A 136 -25.25 1.73 -14.07
N GLY A 137 -25.37 3.04 -13.91
CA GLY A 137 -24.54 3.82 -13.00
C GLY A 137 -24.64 3.35 -11.56
N PHE A 138 -25.86 3.11 -11.05
CA PHE A 138 -26.08 2.54 -9.72
C PHE A 138 -25.61 1.09 -9.62
N LEU A 139 -25.83 0.27 -10.65
CA LEU A 139 -25.36 -1.11 -10.69
C LEU A 139 -23.82 -1.18 -10.55
N TYR A 140 -23.09 -0.35 -11.29
CA TYR A 140 -21.63 -0.27 -11.17
C TYR A 140 -21.19 0.29 -9.82
N LEU A 141 -21.92 1.24 -9.24
CA LEU A 141 -21.56 1.82 -7.95
C LEU A 141 -21.74 0.83 -6.79
N ILE A 142 -22.92 0.20 -6.72
CA ILE A 142 -23.34 -0.62 -5.58
C ILE A 142 -22.81 -2.05 -5.69
N ILE A 143 -22.75 -2.60 -6.91
CA ILE A 143 -22.34 -4.00 -7.13
C ILE A 143 -20.96 -4.04 -7.79
N GLY A 144 -20.78 -3.32 -8.90
CA GLY A 144 -19.54 -3.36 -9.68
C GLY A 144 -18.30 -2.95 -8.88
N THR A 145 -18.40 -1.86 -8.12
CA THR A 145 -17.27 -1.29 -7.36
C THR A 145 -16.85 -2.24 -6.23
N PRO A 146 -17.75 -2.74 -5.35
CA PRO A 146 -17.37 -3.73 -4.36
C PRO A 146 -16.80 -5.02 -4.96
N VAL A 147 -17.37 -5.51 -6.08
CA VAL A 147 -16.85 -6.70 -6.77
C VAL A 147 -15.42 -6.47 -7.28
N LEU A 148 -15.15 -5.31 -7.90
CA LEU A 148 -13.80 -4.95 -8.35
C LEU A 148 -12.81 -4.85 -7.19
N VAL A 149 -13.21 -4.21 -6.09
CA VAL A 149 -12.39 -4.09 -4.88
C VAL A 149 -12.10 -5.46 -4.28
N TRP A 150 -13.08 -6.36 -4.26
CA TRP A 150 -12.92 -7.73 -3.77
C TRP A 150 -11.98 -8.55 -4.66
N ILE A 151 -12.12 -8.48 -5.98
CA ILE A 151 -11.20 -9.14 -6.90
C ILE A 151 -9.78 -8.61 -6.71
N ALA A 152 -9.62 -7.29 -6.58
CA ALA A 152 -8.32 -6.67 -6.34
C ALA A 152 -7.72 -7.09 -4.99
N SER A 153 -8.52 -7.15 -3.92
CA SER A 153 -8.03 -7.58 -2.61
C SER A 153 -7.53 -9.01 -2.63
N LEU A 154 -8.22 -9.92 -3.35
CA LEU A 154 -7.77 -11.29 -3.54
C LEU A 154 -6.48 -11.37 -4.35
N ALA A 155 -6.43 -10.71 -5.51
CA ALA A 155 -5.27 -10.76 -6.40
C ALA A 155 -4.00 -10.19 -5.73
N PHE A 156 -4.10 -9.00 -5.15
CA PHE A 156 -2.96 -8.38 -4.46
C PHE A 156 -2.68 -9.03 -3.11
N GLY A 157 -3.70 -9.58 -2.43
CA GLY A 157 -3.52 -10.38 -1.21
C GLY A 157 -2.70 -11.64 -1.45
N LEU A 158 -2.93 -12.35 -2.55
CA LEU A 158 -2.11 -13.51 -2.94
C LEU A 158 -0.65 -13.12 -3.19
N ILE A 159 -0.42 -11.98 -3.84
CA ILE A 159 0.94 -11.48 -4.08
C ILE A 159 1.60 -11.08 -2.75
N ALA A 160 0.88 -10.38 -1.88
CA ALA A 160 1.36 -9.98 -0.55
C ALA A 160 1.73 -11.21 0.30
N MET A 161 0.87 -12.23 0.33
CA MET A 161 1.17 -13.52 0.99
C MET A 161 2.42 -14.20 0.41
N GLY A 162 2.60 -14.14 -0.90
CA GLY A 162 3.81 -14.63 -1.56
C GLY A 162 5.07 -13.90 -1.08
N ILE A 163 5.00 -12.57 -0.95
CA ILE A 163 6.11 -11.77 -0.41
C ILE A 163 6.36 -12.13 1.06
N ASP A 164 5.32 -12.23 1.87
CA ASP A 164 5.46 -12.59 3.29
C ASP A 164 6.12 -13.98 3.45
N ALA A 165 5.72 -14.95 2.64
CA ALA A 165 6.31 -16.30 2.65
C ALA A 165 7.81 -16.28 2.29
N LEU A 166 8.23 -15.43 1.34
CA LEU A 166 9.64 -15.28 0.97
C LEU A 166 10.48 -14.73 2.13
N PHE A 167 9.92 -13.83 2.94
CA PHE A 167 10.63 -13.18 4.04
C PHE A 167 10.43 -13.84 5.41
N ALA A 168 9.50 -14.79 5.54
CA ALA A 168 9.15 -15.45 6.80
C ALA A 168 10.36 -16.09 7.50
N LYS A 169 11.17 -16.88 6.79
CA LYS A 169 12.40 -17.48 7.35
C LYS A 169 13.42 -16.43 7.79
N GLY A 170 13.50 -15.31 7.06
CA GLY A 170 14.36 -14.19 7.43
C GLY A 170 13.89 -13.51 8.71
N ALA A 171 12.58 -13.32 8.87
CA ALA A 171 11.97 -12.74 10.06
C ALA A 171 12.16 -13.65 11.29
N GLU A 172 11.92 -14.96 11.15
CA GLU A 172 12.13 -15.95 12.20
C GLU A 172 13.57 -15.92 12.72
N ASN A 173 14.56 -15.87 11.81
CA ASN A 173 15.97 -15.79 12.17
C ASN A 173 16.33 -14.49 12.92
N VAL A 174 15.67 -13.37 12.62
CA VAL A 174 15.89 -12.10 13.33
C VAL A 174 15.42 -12.18 14.78
N PHE A 175 14.28 -12.83 15.03
CA PHE A 175 13.79 -13.04 16.39
C PHE A 175 14.62 -14.12 17.11
N ARG A 176 14.92 -15.25 16.45
CA ARG A 176 15.66 -16.36 17.07
C ARG A 176 17.07 -15.98 17.51
N LYS A 177 17.83 -15.25 16.68
CA LYS A 177 19.18 -14.77 17.04
C LYS A 177 19.21 -13.82 18.24
N ARG A 178 18.08 -13.20 18.58
CA ARG A 178 17.96 -12.28 19.71
C ARG A 178 17.58 -12.95 21.03
N TYR A 179 16.87 -14.07 20.99
CA TYR A 179 16.56 -14.84 22.19
C TYR A 179 17.66 -15.85 22.55
N SER A 180 18.66 -16.04 21.68
CA SER A 180 19.82 -16.90 21.91
C SER A 180 21.08 -16.13 22.34
N ALA A 181 20.99 -14.80 22.49
CA ALA A 181 22.08 -13.90 22.89
C ALA A 181 21.70 -13.22 24.20
#